data_AF-A0A645JDW1-F1
#
_entry.id   AF-A0A645JDW1-F1
#
_cell.length_a   1.000
_cell.length_b   1.000
_cell.length_c   1.000
_cell.angle_alpha   90.00
_cell.angle_beta   90.00
_cell.angle_gamma   90.00
#
_symmetry.space_group_name_H-M   'P 1'
#
loop_
_entity.id
_entity.type
_entity.pdbx_description
1 polymer ?
#
loop_
_entity_poly.entity_id
_entity_poly.type
_entity_poly.pdbx_seq_one_letter_code
_entity_poly.pdbx_strand_id
1 'polypeptide(L)'
;MLRTMELILGLQPMSQFDAAARPMYHSFQATPDLTPFKSVPARVDLEEMNDGLAWGADAKMNFAKEDAADDLLLNEIVWRSVRGRDSEMPAPVRASFVFATSEEGEEDED
;
A
#
# COMPACT_ATOMS: atom_id res chain seq x y z
N MET A 1 1.82 0.88 17.15
CA MET A 1 1.07 -0.04 18.04
C MET A 1 1.86 -0.39 19.29
N LEU A 2 3.03 -1.04 19.15
CA LEU A 2 3.82 -1.58 20.26
C LEU A 2 4.18 -0.51 21.32
N ARG A 3 4.78 0.61 20.90
CA ARG A 3 5.04 1.77 21.77
C ARG A 3 3.81 2.30 22.53
N THR A 4 2.63 2.24 21.91
CA THR A 4 1.39 2.66 22.59
C THR A 4 0.99 1.68 23.70
N MET A 5 1.17 0.37 23.47
CA MET A 5 0.94 -0.65 24.50
C MET A 5 1.92 -0.50 25.66
N GLU A 6 3.20 -0.23 25.36
CA GLU A 6 4.21 0.01 26.39
C GLU A 6 3.83 1.20 27.28
N LEU A 7 3.39 2.32 26.70
CA LEU A 7 2.97 3.51 27.46
C LEU A 7 1.73 3.24 28.32
N ILE A 8 0.75 2.48 27.82
CA ILE A 8 -0.45 2.10 28.58
C ILE A 8 -0.09 1.20 29.77
N LEU A 9 0.85 0.27 29.58
CA LEU A 9 1.26 -0.70 30.59
C LEU A 9 2.42 -0.21 31.48
N GLY A 10 2.99 0.96 31.20
CA GLY A 10 4.13 1.50 31.93
C GLY A 10 5.46 0.76 31.69
N LEU A 11 5.62 0.12 30.53
CA LEU A 11 6.82 -0.64 30.17
C LEU A 11 7.90 0.26 29.55
N GLN A 12 9.14 -0.18 29.66
CA GLN A 12 10.27 0.43 28.95
C GLN A 12 10.32 -0.03 27.48
N PRO A 13 10.87 0.80 26.58
CA PRO A 13 11.02 0.42 25.17
C PRO A 13 11.94 -0.77 25.01
N MET A 14 11.47 -1.79 24.31
CA MET A 14 12.23 -3.02 24.07
C MET A 14 13.34 -2.86 23.02
N SER A 15 13.27 -1.82 22.18
CA SER A 15 14.28 -1.48 21.18
C SER A 15 14.28 0.02 20.85
N GLN A 16 15.31 0.48 20.14
CA GLN A 16 15.38 1.88 19.66
C GLN A 16 14.26 2.21 18.66
N PHE A 17 13.89 1.24 17.80
CA PHE A 17 12.82 1.43 16.83
C PHE A 17 11.48 1.68 17.51
N ASP A 18 11.22 0.98 18.62
CA ASP A 18 9.99 1.21 19.37
C ASP A 18 10.02 2.52 20.16
N ALA A 19 11.16 2.85 20.78
CA ALA A 19 11.34 4.14 21.46
C ALA A 19 11.06 5.34 20.54
N ALA A 20 11.44 5.23 19.26
CA ALA A 20 11.21 6.26 18.24
C ALA A 20 9.84 6.15 17.55
N ALA A 21 9.08 5.07 17.78
CA ALA A 21 7.79 4.88 17.13
C ALA A 21 6.77 5.88 17.66
N ARG A 22 5.98 6.46 16.75
CA ARG A 22 4.90 7.39 17.11
C ARG A 22 3.75 6.63 17.79
N PRO A 23 3.38 6.97 19.04
CA PRO A 23 2.22 6.37 19.70
C PRO A 23 0.91 6.88 19.12
N MET A 24 -0.16 6.10 19.29
CA MET A 24 -1.50 6.44 18.80
C MET A 24 -2.25 7.37 19.76
N TYR A 25 -1.68 8.53 20.07
CA TYR A 25 -2.27 9.49 21.02
C TYR A 25 -3.69 9.95 20.63
N HIS A 26 -4.03 9.91 19.35
CA HIS A 26 -5.36 10.30 18.86
C HIS A 26 -6.42 9.19 18.98
N SER A 27 -6.01 7.95 19.24
CA SER A 27 -6.93 6.80 19.32
C SER A 27 -7.38 6.50 20.75
N PHE A 28 -6.66 7.00 21.76
CA PHE A 28 -6.93 6.74 23.17
C PHE A 28 -7.04 8.05 23.94
N GLN A 29 -8.06 8.17 24.77
CA GLN A 29 -8.31 9.33 25.62
C GLN A 29 -8.82 8.88 26.99
N ALA A 30 -8.52 9.65 28.03
CA ALA A 30 -8.87 9.30 29.41
C ALA A 30 -10.39 9.36 29.66
N THR A 31 -11.08 10.31 29.01
CA THR A 31 -12.53 10.45 29.10
C THR A 31 -13.17 9.89 27.81
N PRO A 32 -14.06 8.89 27.90
CA PRO A 32 -14.74 8.37 26.72
C PRO A 32 -15.57 9.44 26.01
N ASP A 33 -15.40 9.54 24.69
CA ASP A 33 -16.33 10.23 23.82
C ASP A 33 -17.38 9.24 23.34
N LEU A 34 -18.63 9.45 23.76
CA LEU A 34 -19.78 8.61 23.42
C LEU A 34 -20.64 9.24 22.32
N THR A 35 -20.14 10.24 21.60
CA THR A 35 -20.84 10.80 20.45
C THR A 35 -21.13 9.70 19.43
N PRO A 36 -22.40 9.52 19.00
CA PRO A 36 -22.73 8.51 18.02
C PRO A 36 -21.98 8.74 16.71
N PHE A 37 -21.44 7.67 16.14
CA PHE A 37 -20.81 7.74 14.83
C PHE A 37 -21.84 8.16 13.77
N LYS A 38 -21.60 9.29 13.12
CA LYS A 38 -22.38 9.74 11.97
C LYS A 38 -21.72 9.17 10.71
N SER A 39 -22.34 8.15 10.12
CA SER A 39 -21.86 7.61 8.85
C SER A 39 -21.91 8.67 7.76
N VAL A 40 -20.86 8.69 6.94
CA VAL A 40 -20.83 9.48 5.71
C VAL A 40 -21.36 8.59 4.59
N PRO A 41 -22.30 9.07 3.74
CA PRO A 41 -22.75 8.28 2.61
C PRO A 41 -21.58 8.00 1.65
N ALA A 42 -21.63 6.86 0.96
CA ALA A 42 -20.69 6.59 -0.11
C ALA A 42 -20.74 7.73 -1.13
N ARG A 43 -19.57 8.24 -1.51
CA ARG A 43 -19.43 9.33 -2.50
C ARG A 43 -19.25 8.80 -3.93
N VAL A 44 -19.17 7.49 -4.06
CA VAL A 44 -19.00 6.73 -5.29
C VAL A 44 -20.03 5.61 -5.28
N ASP A 45 -20.40 5.14 -6.47
CA ASP A 45 -21.27 3.98 -6.57
C ASP A 45 -20.48 2.73 -6.14
N LEU A 46 -21.02 2.03 -5.14
CA LEU A 46 -20.38 0.82 -4.59
C LEU A 46 -20.65 -0.41 -5.47
N GLU A 47 -21.63 -0.32 -6.35
CA GLU A 47 -22.02 -1.38 -7.29
C GLU A 47 -21.46 -1.10 -8.69
N GLU A 48 -20.63 -0.05 -8.85
CA GLU A 48 -19.96 0.25 -10.11
C GLU A 48 -19.07 -0.93 -10.51
N MET A 49 -19.41 -1.56 -11.62
CA MET A 49 -18.61 -2.60 -12.25
C MET A 49 -17.90 -2.03 -13.48
N ASN A 50 -16.77 -2.65 -13.84
CA ASN A 50 -16.11 -2.36 -15.11
C ASN A 50 -17.06 -2.62 -16.28
N ASP A 51 -17.04 -1.74 -17.29
CA ASP A 51 -17.76 -1.95 -18.54
C ASP A 51 -17.36 -3.31 -19.18
N GLY A 52 -18.30 -4.01 -19.83
CA GLY A 52 -17.99 -5.26 -20.53
C GLY A 52 -17.00 -5.11 -21.68
N LEU A 53 -16.77 -3.89 -22.17
CA LEU A 53 -15.76 -3.54 -23.16
C LEU A 53 -14.44 -3.09 -22.53
N ALA A 54 -14.35 -3.04 -21.20
CA ALA A 54 -13.12 -2.72 -20.50
C ALA A 54 -12.04 -3.75 -20.82
N TRP A 55 -10.80 -3.29 -20.79
CA TRP A 55 -9.68 -4.18 -21.02
C TRP A 55 -9.62 -5.25 -19.92
N GLY A 56 -9.61 -6.53 -20.31
CA GLY A 56 -9.62 -7.64 -19.36
C GLY A 56 -11.00 -8.04 -18.80
N ALA A 57 -12.11 -7.53 -19.35
CA ALA A 57 -13.47 -7.90 -18.89
C ALA A 57 -13.74 -9.41 -18.91
N ASP A 58 -13.18 -10.13 -19.90
CA ASP A 58 -13.33 -11.58 -20.04
C ASP A 58 -12.25 -12.39 -19.30
N ALA A 59 -11.29 -11.72 -18.64
CA ALA A 59 -10.18 -12.38 -17.97
C ALA A 59 -10.68 -13.13 -16.72
N LYS A 60 -10.48 -14.44 -16.70
CA LYS A 60 -10.78 -15.27 -15.52
C LYS A 60 -9.56 -15.34 -14.62
N MET A 61 -9.68 -14.76 -13.43
CA MET A 61 -8.61 -14.75 -12.42
C MET A 61 -9.02 -15.49 -11.16
N ASN A 62 -8.05 -16.08 -10.48
CA ASN A 62 -8.26 -16.75 -9.21
C ASN A 62 -7.91 -15.80 -8.06
N PHE A 63 -8.93 -15.25 -7.40
CA PHE A 63 -8.79 -14.41 -6.20
C PHE A 63 -9.07 -15.17 -4.90
N ALA A 64 -9.14 -16.51 -4.93
CA ALA A 64 -9.42 -17.31 -3.74
C ALA A 64 -8.26 -17.36 -2.75
N LYS A 65 -7.03 -17.08 -3.21
CA LYS A 65 -5.81 -17.05 -2.40
C LYS A 65 -4.93 -15.89 -2.84
N GLU A 66 -4.20 -15.29 -1.91
CA GLU A 66 -3.14 -14.33 -2.18
C GLU A 66 -2.14 -14.87 -3.22
N ASP A 67 -1.73 -14.01 -4.16
CA ASP A 67 -0.81 -14.34 -5.27
C ASP A 67 -1.23 -15.52 -6.18
N ALA A 68 -2.52 -15.89 -6.22
CA ALA A 68 -2.99 -16.97 -7.11
C ALA A 68 -3.34 -16.52 -8.54
N ALA A 69 -3.52 -15.22 -8.78
CA ALA A 69 -3.76 -14.66 -10.11
C ALA A 69 -2.44 -14.51 -10.88
N ASP A 70 -2.51 -14.59 -12.22
CA ASP A 70 -1.36 -14.28 -13.08
C ASP A 70 -0.97 -12.81 -12.89
N ASP A 71 0.24 -12.58 -12.38
CA ASP A 71 0.74 -11.26 -12.02
C ASP A 71 0.91 -10.36 -13.25
N LEU A 72 1.41 -10.90 -14.36
CA LEU A 72 1.62 -10.14 -15.60
C LEU A 72 0.30 -9.67 -16.20
N LEU A 73 -0.66 -10.60 -16.31
CA LEU A 73 -1.97 -10.30 -16.88
C LEU A 73 -2.74 -9.30 -16.01
N LEU A 74 -2.76 -9.52 -14.70
CA LEU A 74 -3.43 -8.62 -13.75
C LEU A 74 -2.81 -7.22 -13.79
N ASN A 75 -1.48 -7.13 -13.79
CA ASN A 75 -0.79 -5.85 -13.87
C ASN A 75 -1.08 -5.12 -15.18
N GLU A 76 -1.12 -5.81 -16.32
CA GLU A 76 -1.44 -5.18 -17.60
C GLU A 76 -2.87 -4.62 -17.61
N ILE A 77 -3.81 -5.37 -17.01
CA ILE A 77 -5.20 -4.93 -16.90
C ILE A 77 -5.33 -3.66 -16.06
N VAL A 78 -4.68 -3.64 -14.89
CA VAL A 78 -4.64 -2.46 -14.03
C VAL A 78 -3.91 -1.29 -14.71
N TRP A 79 -2.84 -1.54 -15.45
CA TRP A 79 -2.10 -0.50 -16.15
C TRP A 79 -2.96 0.20 -17.19
N ARG A 80 -3.61 -0.56 -18.07
CA ARG A 80 -4.45 -0.01 -19.14
C ARG A 80 -5.72 0.64 -18.62
N SER A 81 -6.25 0.22 -17.46
CA SER A 81 -7.41 0.89 -16.84
C SER A 81 -7.06 2.29 -16.33
N VAL A 82 -5.86 2.48 -15.78
CA VAL A 82 -5.41 3.77 -15.23
C VAL A 82 -4.80 4.67 -16.30
N ARG A 83 -3.98 4.11 -17.20
CA ARG A 83 -3.17 4.86 -18.18
C ARG A 83 -3.83 4.98 -19.55
N GLY A 84 -4.96 4.31 -19.74
CA GLY A 84 -5.70 4.26 -21.00
C GLY A 84 -5.43 2.97 -21.78
N ARG A 85 -6.43 2.59 -22.57
CA ARG A 85 -6.47 1.32 -23.32
C ARG A 85 -5.24 1.13 -24.23
N ASP A 86 -4.74 2.20 -24.82
CA ASP A 86 -3.63 2.16 -25.78
C ASP A 86 -2.25 2.30 -25.13
N SER A 87 -2.19 2.36 -23.79
CA SER A 87 -0.94 2.46 -23.04
C SER A 87 -0.25 1.09 -22.96
N GLU A 88 1.02 1.03 -23.37
CA GLU A 88 1.84 -0.17 -23.19
C GLU A 88 2.35 -0.26 -21.75
N MET A 89 2.19 -1.42 -21.12
CA MET A 89 2.73 -1.67 -19.77
C MET A 89 4.24 -1.86 -19.86
N PRO A 90 5.05 -1.14 -19.04
CA PRO A 90 6.49 -1.36 -19.00
C PRO A 90 6.81 -2.79 -18.57
N ALA A 91 7.93 -3.31 -19.08
CA ALA A 91 8.36 -4.67 -18.76
C ALA A 91 8.63 -4.82 -17.24
N PRO A 92 8.23 -5.96 -16.64
CA PRO A 92 8.51 -6.23 -15.23
C PRO A 92 10.02 -6.28 -14.97
N VAL A 93 10.49 -5.46 -14.04
CA VAL A 93 11.87 -5.52 -13.56
C VAL A 93 11.93 -6.45 -12.36
N ARG A 94 12.51 -7.64 -12.55
CA ARG A 94 12.77 -8.60 -11.46
C ARG A 94 14.25 -8.57 -11.11
N ALA A 95 14.63 -7.79 -10.09
CA ALA A 95 16.00 -7.79 -9.59
C ALA A 95 16.19 -8.93 -8.57
N SER A 96 17.04 -9.91 -8.91
CA SER A 96 17.45 -10.97 -7.95
C SER A 96 18.56 -10.50 -7.02
N PHE A 97 19.34 -9.50 -7.42
CA PHE A 97 20.38 -8.85 -6.62
C PHE A 97 20.39 -7.35 -6.92
N VAL A 98 20.22 -6.52 -5.89
CA VAL A 98 20.39 -5.07 -5.98
C VAL A 98 21.81 -4.76 -5.51
N PHE A 99 22.73 -4.52 -6.46
CA PHE A 99 24.02 -3.93 -6.14
C PHE A 99 23.84 -2.42 -6.22
N ALA A 100 23.90 -1.74 -5.07
CA ALA A 100 23.97 -0.29 -5.05
C ALA A 100 25.33 0.11 -5.64
N THR A 101 25.34 0.66 -6.85
CA THR A 101 26.50 1.40 -7.35
C THR A 101 26.65 2.63 -6.49
N SER A 102 27.68 2.65 -5.65
CA SER A 102 28.21 3.91 -5.12
C SER A 102 28.78 4.68 -6.30
N GLU A 103 28.16 5.81 -6.65
CA GLU A 103 28.84 6.83 -7.43
C GLU A 103 30.06 7.27 -6.61
N GLU A 104 31.24 6.75 -6.95
CA GLU A 104 32.49 7.37 -6.54
C GLU A 104 32.50 8.74 -7.20
N GLY A 105 32.41 9.78 -6.35
CA GLY A 105 32.45 11.16 -6.79
C GLY A 105 33.71 11.39 -7.63
N GLU A 106 33.52 12.03 -8.78
CA GLU A 106 34.60 12.69 -9.50
C GLU A 106 35.31 13.62 -8.51
N GLU A 107 36.51 13.24 -8.07
CA GLU A 107 37.42 14.16 -7.40
C GLU A 107 37.85 15.21 -8.43
N ASP A 108 37.44 16.46 -8.20
CA ASP A 108 37.96 17.65 -8.86
C ASP A 108 39.49 17.74 -8.66
N GLU A 109 40.28 17.55 -9.72
CA GLU A 109 41.68 18.01 -9.81
C GLU A 109 41.87 18.89 -11.07
N ASP A 110 41.76 20.20 -10.87
CA ASP A 110 42.68 21.30 -11.29
C ASP A 110 41.96 22.66 -11.48
#